data_AF-A0A8T7GNI4-F1
#
_entry.id   AF-A0A8T7GNI4-F1
#
_cell.length_a   1.000
_cell.length_b   1.000
_cell.length_c   1.000
_cell.angle_alpha   90.00
_cell.angle_beta   90.00
_cell.angle_gamma   90.00
#
_symmetry.space_group_name_H-M   'P 1'
#
loop_
_entity.id
_entity.type
_entity.pdbx_description
1 polymer ?
#
loop_
_entity_poly.entity_id
_entity_poly.type
_entity_poly.pdbx_seq_one_letter_code
_entity_poly.pdbx_strand_id
1 'polypeptide(L)'
;MSKAKKTRVITFRLDEETIEKLKKESEHQDLSINNFVNLILKRYFEWDIYETSIEMIPVAKSILRELFNNMTKEQIHNIAMGSGKKSVRDIILFITKKIDANTFFSVYKTRMKNSAVDIKHTVENVTNHTYIIKHDLGQNWSFFQKIIIESIFHEYIKKPIDIKISENIVIIKYDE
;
A
#
# COMPACT_ATOMS: atom_id res chain seq x y z
N MET A 1 15.65 -23.50 3.63
CA MET A 1 14.71 -23.61 4.78
C MET A 1 14.67 -22.29 5.53
N SER A 2 13.51 -21.64 5.63
CA SER A 2 13.34 -20.40 6.41
C SER A 2 13.56 -20.69 7.90
N LYS A 3 14.50 -20.00 8.53
CA LYS A 3 14.80 -20.15 9.96
C LYS A 3 13.57 -19.70 10.77
N ALA A 4 13.06 -20.55 11.67
CA ALA A 4 11.93 -20.19 12.54
C ALA A 4 12.26 -18.91 13.33
N LYS A 5 11.35 -17.94 13.32
CA LYS A 5 11.52 -16.71 14.11
C LYS A 5 11.51 -17.06 15.60
N LYS A 6 12.48 -16.53 16.35
CA LYS A 6 12.49 -16.66 17.82
C LYS A 6 11.29 -15.90 18.39
N THR A 7 10.52 -16.55 19.26
CA THR A 7 9.40 -15.92 19.98
C THR A 7 9.78 -15.71 21.45
N ARG A 8 9.16 -14.71 22.08
CA ARG A 8 9.30 -14.41 23.52
C ARG A 8 7.93 -14.11 24.09
N VAL A 9 7.69 -14.51 25.34
CA VAL A 9 6.44 -14.21 26.05
C VAL A 9 6.51 -12.80 26.62
N ILE A 10 5.40 -12.08 26.47
CA ILE A 10 5.14 -10.78 27.08
C ILE A 10 3.74 -10.84 27.72
N THR A 11 3.58 -10.23 28.89
CA THR A 11 2.31 -10.23 29.64
C THR A 11 1.84 -8.80 29.83
N PHE A 12 0.58 -8.53 29.49
CA PHE A 12 -0.07 -7.24 29.67
C PHE A 12 -1.31 -7.39 30.54
N ARG A 13 -1.67 -6.32 31.26
CA ARG A 13 -3.00 -6.20 31.87
C ARG A 13 -3.87 -5.39 30.92
N LEU A 14 -5.01 -5.94 30.56
CA LEU A 14 -6.05 -5.29 29.78
C LEU A 14 -7.32 -5.29 30.62
N ASP A 15 -8.18 -4.30 30.42
CA ASP A 15 -9.51 -4.32 31.01
C ASP A 15 -10.33 -5.49 30.44
N GLU A 16 -11.28 -5.97 31.23
CA GLU A 16 -12.10 -7.13 30.87
C GLU A 16 -12.90 -6.91 29.58
N GLU A 17 -13.40 -5.70 29.35
CA GLU A 17 -14.16 -5.35 28.15
C GLU A 17 -13.30 -5.49 26.88
N THR A 18 -12.05 -5.02 26.91
CA THR A 18 -11.09 -5.19 25.82
C THR A 18 -10.78 -6.67 25.57
N ILE A 19 -10.63 -7.48 26.62
CA ILE A 19 -10.38 -8.92 26.48
C ILE A 19 -11.56 -9.61 25.79
N GLU A 20 -12.78 -9.30 26.19
CA GLU A 20 -13.98 -9.90 25.58
C GLU A 20 -14.16 -9.46 24.12
N LYS A 21 -13.87 -8.19 23.79
CA LYS A 21 -13.83 -7.72 22.40
C LYS A 21 -12.79 -8.47 21.55
N LEU A 22 -11.57 -8.66 22.08
CA LEU A 22 -10.51 -9.40 21.39
C LEU A 22 -10.89 -10.86 21.14
N LYS A 23 -11.50 -11.53 22.12
CA LYS A 23 -12.00 -12.90 21.99
C LYS A 23 -13.03 -12.99 20.87
N LYS A 24 -14.08 -12.19 20.94
CA LYS A 24 -15.18 -12.18 19.98
C LYS A 24 -14.70 -11.94 18.56
N GLU A 25 -13.81 -10.96 18.35
CA GLU A 25 -13.25 -10.67 17.04
C GLU A 25 -12.31 -11.76 16.54
N SER A 26 -11.51 -12.37 17.43
CA SER A 26 -10.64 -13.48 17.05
C SER A 26 -11.43 -14.71 16.61
N GLU A 27 -12.52 -15.03 17.30
CA GLU A 27 -13.44 -16.12 16.94
C GLU A 27 -14.14 -15.83 15.61
N HIS A 28 -14.63 -14.61 15.41
CA HIS A 28 -15.26 -14.20 14.16
C HIS A 28 -14.32 -14.30 12.94
N GLN A 29 -13.00 -14.21 13.16
CA GLN A 29 -11.98 -14.35 12.12
C GLN A 29 -11.35 -15.75 12.04
N ASP A 30 -11.86 -16.74 12.80
CA ASP A 30 -11.30 -18.09 12.91
C ASP A 30 -9.81 -18.10 13.34
N LEU A 31 -9.42 -17.19 14.25
CA LEU A 31 -8.06 -17.02 14.74
C LEU A 31 -7.98 -17.24 16.26
N SER A 32 -6.83 -17.74 16.73
CA SER A 32 -6.51 -17.65 18.15
C SER A 32 -6.29 -16.19 18.56
N ILE A 33 -6.58 -15.84 19.82
CA ILE A 33 -6.32 -14.50 20.37
C ILE A 33 -4.85 -14.10 20.11
N ASN A 34 -3.90 -15.00 20.33
CA ASN A 34 -2.48 -14.74 20.08
C ASN A 34 -2.20 -14.40 18.62
N ASN A 35 -2.80 -15.11 17.67
CA ASN A 35 -2.63 -14.82 16.24
C ASN A 35 -3.27 -13.46 15.89
N PHE A 36 -4.46 -13.19 16.43
CA PHE A 36 -5.16 -11.93 16.19
C PHE A 36 -4.38 -10.72 16.74
N VAL A 37 -3.89 -10.80 17.98
CA VAL A 37 -3.04 -9.76 18.58
C VAL A 37 -1.75 -9.58 17.79
N ASN A 38 -1.09 -10.66 17.36
CA ASN A 38 0.10 -10.56 16.52
C ASN A 38 -0.19 -9.89 15.17
N LEU A 39 -1.35 -10.14 14.56
CA LEU A 39 -1.76 -9.47 13.32
C LEU A 39 -1.99 -7.97 13.53
N ILE A 40 -2.65 -7.57 14.62
CA ILE A 40 -2.87 -6.16 14.98
C ILE A 40 -1.54 -5.45 15.19
N LEU A 41 -0.66 -6.01 16.02
CA LEU A 41 0.65 -5.41 16.31
C LEU A 41 1.51 -5.31 15.03
N LYS A 42 1.47 -6.35 14.20
CA LYS A 42 2.18 -6.32 12.91
C LYS A 42 1.65 -5.21 12.01
N ARG A 43 0.33 -5.05 11.87
CA ARG A 43 -0.27 -3.96 11.10
C ARG A 43 0.16 -2.59 11.63
N TYR A 44 0.13 -2.41 12.95
CA TYR A 44 0.53 -1.17 13.60
C TYR A 44 1.97 -0.75 13.25
N PHE A 45 2.93 -1.69 13.39
CA PHE A 45 4.33 -1.41 13.08
C PHE A 45 4.64 -1.33 11.58
N GLU A 46 3.82 -1.96 10.73
CA GLU A 46 3.98 -1.87 9.27
C GLU A 46 3.40 -0.57 8.71
N TRP A 47 2.33 0.00 9.29
CA TRP A 47 1.62 1.14 8.71
C TRP A 47 1.09 2.18 9.71
N ASP A 48 0.31 1.78 10.71
CA ASP A 48 -0.46 2.73 11.54
C ASP A 48 0.46 3.74 12.28
N ILE A 49 1.70 3.35 12.60
CA ILE A 49 2.71 4.25 13.18
C ILE A 49 3.07 5.43 12.27
N TYR A 50 2.98 5.23 10.95
CA TYR A 50 3.30 6.25 9.95
C TYR A 50 2.08 7.05 9.52
N GLU A 51 0.88 6.45 9.55
CA GLU A 51 -0.37 7.05 9.05
C GLU A 51 -0.64 8.45 9.62
N THR A 52 -0.47 8.62 10.93
CA THR A 52 -0.65 9.92 11.61
C THR A 52 0.38 10.97 11.16
N SER A 53 1.58 10.52 10.78
CA SER A 53 2.70 11.41 10.40
C SER A 53 2.67 11.83 8.94
N ILE A 54 1.91 11.14 8.08
CA ILE A 54 1.91 11.35 6.63
C ILE A 54 0.69 12.12 6.11
N GLU A 55 -0.07 12.77 6.99
CA GLU A 55 -1.26 13.59 6.67
C GLU A 55 -2.27 12.87 5.76
N MET A 56 -2.39 11.54 5.90
CA MET A 56 -3.34 10.75 5.14
C MET A 56 -4.67 10.65 5.87
N ILE A 57 -5.76 10.75 5.11
CA ILE A 57 -7.12 10.52 5.62
C ILE A 57 -7.77 9.35 4.88
N PRO A 58 -8.51 8.47 5.57
CA PRO A 58 -9.28 7.43 4.92
C PRO A 58 -10.44 8.05 4.13
N VAL A 59 -10.64 7.59 2.90
CA VAL A 59 -11.75 8.01 2.03
C VAL A 59 -12.51 6.79 1.55
N ALA A 60 -13.84 6.85 1.62
CA ALA A 60 -14.69 5.79 1.10
C ALA A 60 -14.45 5.57 -0.40
N LYS A 61 -14.29 4.31 -0.80
CA LYS A 61 -13.98 3.91 -2.18
C LYS A 61 -14.97 4.45 -3.22
N SER A 62 -16.26 4.48 -2.88
CA SER A 62 -17.32 5.03 -3.73
C SER A 62 -17.14 6.52 -4.00
N ILE A 63 -16.82 7.30 -2.97
CA ILE A 63 -16.57 8.74 -3.09
C ILE A 63 -15.32 8.98 -3.95
N LEU A 64 -14.23 8.24 -3.68
CA LEU A 64 -12.99 8.38 -4.45
C LEU A 64 -13.22 8.05 -5.94
N ARG A 65 -13.98 6.99 -6.23
CA ARG A 65 -14.36 6.62 -7.60
C ARG A 65 -15.15 7.74 -8.28
N GLU A 66 -16.16 8.27 -7.61
CA GLU A 66 -17.00 9.36 -8.14
C GLU A 66 -16.18 10.62 -8.43
N LEU A 67 -15.26 10.99 -7.54
CA LEU A 67 -14.36 12.12 -7.77
C LEU A 67 -13.52 11.92 -9.04
N PHE A 68 -12.88 10.75 -9.18
CA PHE A 68 -12.05 10.47 -10.37
C PHE A 68 -12.87 10.37 -11.66
N ASN A 69 -14.10 9.85 -11.61
CA ASN A 69 -14.97 9.75 -12.77
C ASN A 69 -15.36 11.12 -13.33
N ASN A 70 -15.54 12.12 -12.45
CA ASN A 70 -15.91 13.48 -12.83
C ASN A 70 -14.72 14.35 -13.28
N MET A 71 -13.49 13.84 -13.24
CA MET A 71 -12.30 14.56 -13.66
C MET A 71 -11.91 14.27 -15.11
N THR A 72 -11.44 15.31 -15.82
CA THR A 72 -10.81 15.14 -17.13
C THR A 72 -9.41 14.54 -17.01
N LYS A 73 -8.91 13.94 -18.10
CA LYS A 73 -7.53 13.42 -18.16
C LYS A 73 -6.48 14.50 -17.85
N GLU A 74 -6.71 15.73 -18.29
CA GLU A 74 -5.83 16.87 -18.02
C GLU A 74 -5.82 17.23 -16.53
N GLN A 75 -6.99 17.33 -15.89
CA GLN A 75 -7.07 17.58 -14.45
C GLN A 75 -6.36 16.49 -13.65
N ILE A 76 -6.54 15.22 -14.03
CA ILE A 76 -5.85 14.09 -13.41
C ILE A 76 -4.34 14.21 -13.57
N HIS A 77 -3.87 14.55 -14.77
CA HIS A 77 -2.45 14.72 -15.04
C HIS A 77 -1.84 15.85 -14.21
N ASN A 78 -2.53 17.00 -14.12
CA ASN A 78 -2.06 18.15 -13.35
C ASN A 78 -1.98 17.84 -11.85
N ILE A 79 -2.97 17.15 -11.28
CA ILE A 79 -2.90 16.71 -9.87
C ILE A 79 -1.79 15.67 -9.67
N ALA A 80 -1.66 14.69 -10.57
CA ALA A 80 -0.63 13.65 -10.48
C ALA A 80 0.78 14.25 -10.50
N MET A 81 1.08 15.13 -11.46
CA MET A 81 2.41 15.74 -11.61
C MET A 81 2.69 16.83 -10.57
N GLY A 82 1.66 17.54 -10.11
CA GLY A 82 1.76 18.57 -9.08
C GLY A 82 1.86 17.99 -7.68
N SER A 83 0.73 17.76 -7.02
CA SER A 83 0.69 17.31 -5.62
C SER A 83 0.94 15.81 -5.48
N GLY A 84 0.38 14.98 -6.36
CA GLY A 84 0.41 13.52 -6.23
C GLY A 84 1.82 12.93 -6.15
N LYS A 85 2.68 13.25 -7.13
CA LYS A 85 4.09 12.84 -7.16
C LYS A 85 4.85 13.31 -5.92
N LYS A 86 4.70 14.58 -5.54
CA LYS A 86 5.38 15.16 -4.38
C LYS A 86 4.97 14.44 -3.09
N SER A 87 3.67 14.24 -2.87
CA SER A 87 3.16 13.51 -1.70
C SER A 87 3.71 12.09 -1.63
N VAL A 88 3.69 11.34 -2.74
CA VAL A 88 4.22 9.96 -2.74
C VAL A 88 5.73 9.95 -2.47
N ARG A 89 6.50 10.87 -3.06
CA ARG A 89 7.94 11.00 -2.81
C ARG A 89 8.22 11.31 -1.33
N ASP A 90 7.54 12.30 -0.76
CA ASP A 90 7.76 12.75 0.61
C ASP A 90 7.39 11.65 1.61
N ILE A 91 6.31 10.90 1.37
CA ILE A 91 5.92 9.71 2.16
C ILE A 91 7.02 8.64 2.14
N ILE A 92 7.54 8.29 0.95
CA ILE A 92 8.60 7.29 0.83
C ILE A 92 9.84 7.75 1.60
N LEU A 93 10.31 8.98 1.37
CA LEU A 93 11.46 9.52 2.07
C LEU A 93 11.28 9.56 3.59
N PHE A 94 10.08 9.88 4.08
CA PHE A 94 9.78 9.86 5.50
C PHE A 94 9.91 8.45 6.11
N ILE A 95 9.36 7.44 5.45
CA ILE A 95 9.34 6.06 5.95
C ILE A 95 10.71 5.38 5.78
N THR A 96 11.37 5.54 4.63
CA THR A 96 12.55 4.75 4.24
C THR A 96 13.85 5.54 4.16
N LYS A 97 13.81 6.87 4.32
CA LYS A 97 14.97 7.80 4.24
C LYS A 97 15.67 7.90 2.87
N LYS A 98 15.28 7.08 1.90
CA LYS A 98 15.81 7.07 0.54
C LYS A 98 14.74 6.63 -0.45
N ILE A 99 14.94 6.96 -1.72
CA ILE A 99 14.06 6.55 -2.81
C ILE A 99 14.84 5.72 -3.85
N ASP A 100 14.45 4.47 -3.97
CA ASP A 100 14.88 3.50 -4.98
C ASP A 100 13.71 2.55 -5.27
N ALA A 101 13.83 1.66 -6.27
CA ALA A 101 12.72 0.77 -6.65
C ALA A 101 12.23 -0.10 -5.47
N ASN A 102 13.16 -0.60 -4.65
CA ASN A 102 12.83 -1.50 -3.53
C ASN A 102 12.08 -0.77 -2.41
N THR A 103 12.56 0.41 -2.03
CA THR A 103 11.89 1.25 -1.02
C THR A 103 10.54 1.76 -1.52
N PHE A 104 10.45 2.16 -2.80
CA PHE A 104 9.19 2.53 -3.44
C PHE A 104 8.15 1.41 -3.34
N PHE A 105 8.47 0.21 -3.84
CA PHE A 105 7.50 -0.88 -3.87
C PHE A 105 7.23 -1.48 -2.49
N SER A 106 8.16 -1.39 -1.54
CA SER A 106 7.91 -1.75 -0.14
C SER A 106 6.80 -0.89 0.45
N VAL A 107 6.93 0.44 0.37
CA VAL A 107 5.92 1.39 0.88
C VAL A 107 4.62 1.26 0.09
N TYR A 108 4.70 1.18 -1.24
CA TYR A 108 3.54 1.06 -2.12
C TYR A 108 2.71 -0.20 -1.80
N LYS A 109 3.37 -1.36 -1.63
CA LYS A 109 2.71 -2.63 -1.30
C LYS A 109 2.03 -2.57 0.07
N THR A 110 2.70 -2.00 1.07
CA THR A 110 2.10 -1.79 2.40
C THR A 110 0.86 -0.91 2.30
N ARG A 111 0.95 0.23 1.60
CA ARG A 111 -0.19 1.12 1.39
C ARG A 111 -1.37 0.43 0.69
N MET A 112 -1.12 -0.30 -0.40
CA MET A 112 -2.19 -0.98 -1.15
C MET A 112 -2.90 -2.03 -0.30
N LYS A 113 -2.16 -2.83 0.47
CA LYS A 113 -2.75 -3.82 1.39
C LYS A 113 -3.68 -3.19 2.43
N ASN A 114 -3.34 -2.01 2.93
CA ASN A 114 -4.16 -1.28 3.90
C ASN A 114 -5.30 -0.47 3.26
N SER A 115 -5.38 -0.38 1.93
CA SER A 115 -6.40 0.40 1.21
C SER A 115 -7.54 -0.47 0.64
N ALA A 116 -7.72 -1.70 1.12
CA ALA A 116 -8.68 -2.68 0.57
C ALA A 116 -8.51 -2.92 -0.95
N VAL A 117 -7.25 -2.96 -1.40
CA VAL A 117 -6.86 -3.23 -2.79
C VAL A 117 -6.08 -4.55 -2.82
N ASP A 118 -6.44 -5.44 -3.74
CA ASP A 118 -5.72 -6.70 -3.93
C ASP A 118 -4.43 -6.45 -4.72
N ILE A 119 -3.31 -6.92 -4.19
CA ILE A 119 -2.02 -6.84 -4.88
C ILE A 119 -1.37 -8.22 -4.97
N LYS A 120 -1.09 -8.65 -6.20
CA LYS A 120 -0.23 -9.81 -6.49
C LYS A 120 1.14 -9.33 -6.93
N HIS A 121 2.18 -10.00 -6.46
CA HIS A 121 3.57 -9.70 -6.80
C HIS A 121 4.29 -11.00 -7.14
N THR A 122 4.86 -11.07 -8.34
CA THR A 122 5.68 -12.18 -8.82
C THR A 122 7.07 -11.66 -9.18
N VAL A 123 8.08 -12.54 -9.04
CA VAL A 123 9.46 -12.27 -9.42
C VAL A 123 9.90 -13.40 -10.36
N GLU A 124 10.33 -13.04 -11.57
CA GLU A 124 10.86 -13.94 -12.58
C GLU A 124 12.35 -13.68 -12.78
N ASN A 125 13.15 -14.71 -13.02
CA ASN A 125 14.61 -14.59 -13.25
C ASN A 125 15.36 -13.79 -12.16
N VAL A 126 14.85 -13.79 -10.92
CA VAL A 126 15.38 -13.07 -9.76
C VAL A 126 15.24 -11.54 -9.82
N THR A 127 15.31 -10.92 -11.00
CA THR A 127 15.33 -9.45 -11.16
C THR A 127 14.08 -8.86 -11.79
N ASN A 128 13.22 -9.66 -12.45
CA ASN A 128 12.04 -9.14 -13.14
C ASN A 128 10.82 -9.16 -12.23
N HIS A 129 10.38 -7.98 -11.79
CA HIS A 129 9.24 -7.84 -10.90
C HIS A 129 7.97 -7.52 -11.68
N THR A 130 6.88 -8.24 -11.39
CA THR A 130 5.54 -7.91 -11.88
C THR A 130 4.58 -7.71 -10.70
N TYR A 131 3.92 -6.56 -10.66
CA TYR A 131 2.84 -6.26 -9.73
C TYR A 131 1.52 -6.17 -10.49
N ILE A 132 0.47 -6.82 -9.96
CA ILE A 132 -0.89 -6.74 -10.48
C ILE A 132 -1.76 -6.23 -9.34
N ILE A 133 -2.36 -5.05 -9.55
CA ILE A 133 -3.13 -4.33 -8.54
C ILE A 133 -4.58 -4.29 -9.02
N LYS A 134 -5.50 -4.90 -8.28
CA LYS A 134 -6.94 -4.85 -8.55
C LYS A 134 -7.60 -3.92 -7.55
N HIS A 135 -7.99 -2.74 -8.02
CA HIS A 135 -8.42 -1.64 -7.15
C HIS A 135 -9.90 -1.29 -7.31
N ASP A 136 -10.54 -1.56 -8.45
CA ASP A 136 -11.97 -1.27 -8.68
C ASP A 136 -12.33 0.22 -8.39
N LEU A 137 -11.61 1.15 -9.02
CA LEU A 137 -11.78 2.61 -8.85
C LEU A 137 -11.97 3.35 -10.18
N GLY A 138 -12.09 2.63 -11.30
CA GLY A 138 -12.29 3.22 -12.61
C GLY A 138 -10.99 3.63 -13.32
N GLN A 139 -11.09 3.75 -14.65
CA GLN A 139 -9.97 4.00 -15.57
C GLN A 139 -9.18 5.28 -15.25
N ASN A 140 -9.85 6.29 -14.69
CA ASN A 140 -9.24 7.56 -14.32
C ASN A 140 -8.29 7.42 -13.13
N TRP A 141 -8.64 6.57 -12.15
CA TRP A 141 -7.74 6.24 -11.06
C TRP A 141 -6.53 5.43 -11.53
N SER A 142 -6.73 4.46 -12.43
CA SER A 142 -5.61 3.71 -13.03
C SER A 142 -4.64 4.62 -13.76
N PHE A 143 -5.17 5.60 -14.50
CA PHE A 143 -4.38 6.60 -15.21
C PHE A 143 -3.59 7.51 -14.25
N PHE A 144 -4.22 7.95 -13.15
CA PHE A 144 -3.56 8.71 -12.10
C PHE A 144 -2.37 7.95 -11.49
N GLN A 145 -2.57 6.68 -11.12
CA GLN A 145 -1.49 5.82 -10.60
C GLN A 145 -0.34 5.69 -11.61
N LYS A 146 -0.67 5.43 -12.88
CA LYS A 146 0.33 5.29 -13.94
C LYS A 146 1.25 6.51 -14.02
N ILE A 147 0.67 7.72 -14.08
CA ILE A 147 1.45 8.96 -14.19
C ILE A 147 2.39 9.13 -12.99
N ILE A 148 1.89 8.92 -11.77
CA ILE A 148 2.72 9.06 -10.56
C ILE A 148 3.89 8.09 -10.59
N ILE A 149 3.62 6.81 -10.87
CA ILE A 149 4.64 5.77 -10.81
C ILE A 149 5.69 5.99 -11.93
N GLU A 150 5.26 6.28 -13.16
CA GLU A 150 6.17 6.63 -14.27
C GLU A 150 7.02 7.85 -13.93
N SER A 151 6.41 8.91 -13.37
CA SER A 151 7.13 10.13 -13.01
C SER A 151 8.18 9.89 -11.92
N ILE A 152 7.87 9.07 -10.91
CA ILE A 152 8.84 8.74 -9.84
C ILE A 152 9.98 7.89 -10.40
N PHE A 153 9.68 6.92 -11.26
CA PHE A 153 10.69 6.09 -11.89
C PHE A 153 11.62 6.90 -12.79
N HIS A 154 11.06 7.83 -13.56
CA HIS A 154 11.81 8.71 -14.43
C HIS A 154 12.65 9.75 -13.66
N GLU A 155 12.11 10.38 -12.63
CA GLU A 155 12.75 11.51 -11.96
C GLU A 155 13.70 11.12 -10.84
N TYR A 156 13.37 10.09 -10.05
CA TYR A 156 14.11 9.75 -8.83
C TYR A 156 14.84 8.41 -8.93
N ILE A 157 14.19 7.37 -9.46
CA ILE A 157 14.75 6.00 -9.47
C ILE A 157 15.68 5.79 -10.67
N LYS A 158 15.47 6.52 -11.78
CA LYS A 158 16.26 6.47 -13.01
C LYS A 158 16.33 5.07 -13.63
N LYS A 159 15.21 4.34 -13.60
CA LYS A 159 15.06 3.01 -14.20
C LYS A 159 13.86 2.94 -15.14
N PRO A 160 13.91 2.12 -16.19
CA PRO A 160 12.75 1.86 -17.04
C PRO A 160 11.65 1.14 -16.25
N ILE A 161 10.41 1.42 -16.62
CA ILE A 161 9.22 0.78 -16.06
C ILE A 161 8.17 0.63 -17.16
N ASP A 162 7.50 -0.51 -17.21
CA ASP A 162 6.34 -0.75 -18.10
C ASP A 162 5.08 -0.79 -17.25
N ILE A 163 4.13 0.11 -17.54
CA ILE A 163 2.85 0.17 -16.84
C ILE A 163 1.69 0.04 -17.82
N LYS A 164 0.93 -1.03 -17.65
CA LYS A 164 -0.31 -1.29 -18.36
C LYS A 164 -1.49 -1.07 -17.42
N ILE A 165 -2.50 -0.36 -17.92
CA ILE A 165 -3.69 -0.04 -17.14
C ILE A 165 -4.95 -0.49 -17.88
N SER A 166 -5.93 -0.94 -17.11
CA SER A 166 -7.32 -1.06 -17.51
C SER A 166 -8.19 -0.36 -16.48
N GLU A 167 -9.51 -0.47 -16.60
CA GLU A 167 -10.44 0.25 -15.75
C GLU A 167 -10.19 -0.01 -14.26
N ASN A 168 -9.89 -1.25 -13.90
CA ASN A 168 -9.81 -1.66 -12.49
C ASN A 168 -8.52 -2.41 -12.14
N ILE A 169 -7.57 -2.46 -13.08
CA ILE A 169 -6.30 -3.15 -12.92
C ILE A 169 -5.14 -2.26 -13.35
N VAL A 170 -4.09 -2.23 -12.53
CA VAL A 170 -2.77 -1.68 -12.89
C VAL A 170 -1.76 -2.81 -12.85
N ILE A 171 -1.05 -3.02 -13.96
CA ILE A 171 0.05 -3.98 -14.09
C ILE A 171 1.34 -3.20 -14.22
N ILE A 172 2.29 -3.45 -13.33
CA ILE A 172 3.57 -2.76 -13.28
C ILE A 172 4.68 -3.78 -13.45
N LYS A 173 5.60 -3.52 -14.37
CA LYS A 173 6.78 -4.36 -14.61
C LYS A 173 8.05 -3.51 -14.59
N TYR A 174 9.06 -3.97 -13.87
CA TYR A 174 10.41 -3.39 -13.91
C TYR A 174 11.46 -4.47 -13.67
N ASP A 175 12.68 -4.18 -14.09
CA ASP A 175 13.87 -5.01 -13.86
C ASP A 175 14.74 -4.37 -12.77
N GLU A 176 15.08 -5.15 -11.74
CA GLU A 176 15.88 -4.72 -10.59
C GLU A 176 17.36 -4.56 -10.92
#